data_AF-A0AB35WEI0-F1
#
_entry.id   AF-A0AB35WEI0-F1
#
_cell.length_a   1.000
_cell.length_b   1.000
_cell.length_c   1.000
_cell.angle_alpha   90.00
_cell.angle_beta   90.00
_cell.angle_gamma   90.00
#
_symmetry.space_group_name_H-M   'P 1'
#
loop_
_entity.id
_entity.type
_entity.pdbx_description
1 polymer ?
#
loop_
_entity_poly.entity_id
_entity_poly.type
_entity_poly.pdbx_seq_one_letter_code
_entity_poly.pdbx_strand_id
1 'polypeptide(L)'
;MTITLQAVNELIQSLESAGELSIKETKVMALAKAYQQLAAENAYLIPKAASELSNAWVLHKYLIGIQAAIMYLDNGNKKAAQEWLYGTIAGPGFEFPDEVDDIDAWATHQMRGSISHPRALEIIKEETPATDRIVAGIKADEEKAVLNDLLRHLDKIDIENLSSPWELSSEVVAFVNSRLLREGADK
;
A
#
# COMPACT_ATOMS: atom_id res chain seq x y z
N MET A 1 50.32 13.45 -8.56
CA MET A 1 49.66 14.64 -9.12
C MET A 1 49.11 15.44 -7.96
N THR A 2 49.65 16.63 -7.70
CA THR A 2 49.30 17.46 -6.53
C THR A 2 48.29 18.51 -6.96
N ILE A 3 47.05 18.41 -6.49
CA ILE A 3 46.04 19.44 -6.69
C ILE A 3 46.35 20.61 -5.74
N THR A 4 46.33 21.84 -6.26
CA THR A 4 46.62 23.05 -5.48
C THR A 4 45.39 23.46 -4.66
N LEU A 5 45.61 24.08 -3.49
CA LEU A 5 44.52 24.58 -2.64
C LEU A 5 43.61 25.58 -3.40
N GLN A 6 44.20 26.34 -4.33
CA GLN A 6 43.47 27.25 -5.21
C GLN A 6 42.47 26.52 -6.11
N ALA A 7 42.89 25.40 -6.73
CA ALA A 7 42.01 24.60 -7.58
C ALA A 7 40.87 23.94 -6.78
N VAL A 8 41.10 23.59 -5.52
CA VAL A 8 40.04 23.08 -4.62
C VAL A 8 39.03 24.17 -4.29
N ASN A 9 39.50 25.39 -3.98
CA ASN A 9 38.61 26.51 -3.64
C ASN A 9 37.77 26.97 -4.84
N GLU A 10 38.35 27.00 -6.05
CA GLU A 10 37.63 27.32 -7.28
C GLU A 10 36.58 26.26 -7.61
N LEU A 11 36.87 24.98 -7.36
CA LEU A 11 35.91 23.89 -7.51
C LEU A 11 34.74 24.04 -6.53
N ILE A 12 35.03 24.28 -5.24
CA ILE A 12 34.02 24.53 -4.20
C ILE A 12 33.13 25.71 -4.59
N GLN A 13 33.72 26.82 -4.99
CA GLN A 13 32.98 28.02 -5.39
C GLN A 13 32.16 27.79 -6.67
N SER A 14 32.65 26.98 -7.61
CA SER A 14 31.88 26.60 -8.80
C SER A 14 30.65 25.77 -8.45
N LEU A 15 30.80 24.80 -7.53
CA LEU A 15 29.72 23.94 -7.07
C LEU A 15 28.67 24.73 -6.26
N GLU A 16 29.11 25.66 -5.40
CA GLU A 16 28.22 26.55 -4.66
C GLU A 16 27.49 27.56 -5.57
N SER A 17 28.17 28.09 -6.60
CA SER A 17 27.59 29.03 -7.57
C SER A 17 26.64 28.38 -8.58
N ALA A 18 26.80 27.08 -8.84
CA ALA A 18 25.96 26.32 -9.76
C ALA A 18 24.54 26.07 -9.20
N GLY A 19 24.30 26.34 -7.91
CA GLY A 19 23.01 26.08 -7.26
C GLY A 19 22.64 24.59 -7.24
N GLU A 20 23.61 23.70 -7.48
CA GLU A 20 23.42 22.27 -7.38
C GLU A 20 23.23 21.90 -5.91
N LEU A 21 21.97 21.63 -5.53
CA LEU A 21 21.64 21.06 -4.22
C LEU A 21 22.60 19.91 -3.93
N SER A 22 23.25 19.98 -2.77
CA SER A 22 24.09 18.87 -2.33
C SER A 22 23.28 17.57 -2.38
N ILE A 23 23.96 16.43 -2.57
CA ILE A 23 23.31 15.12 -2.63
C ILE A 23 22.35 14.91 -1.43
N LYS A 24 22.71 15.45 -0.26
CA LYS A 24 21.89 15.44 0.95
C LYS A 24 20.61 16.25 0.79
N GLU A 25 20.69 17.48 0.30
CA GLU A 25 19.52 18.34 0.14
C GLU A 25 18.58 17.85 -0.97
N THR A 26 19.15 17.29 -2.05
CA THR A 26 18.35 16.64 -3.11
C THR A 26 17.55 15.45 -2.57
N LYS A 27 18.18 14.61 -1.73
CA LYS A 27 17.51 13.51 -1.03
C LYS A 27 16.42 13.99 -0.07
N VAL A 28 16.70 15.04 0.72
CA VAL A 28 15.72 15.63 1.64
C VAL A 28 14.51 16.19 0.87
N MET A 29 14.74 16.85 -0.26
CA MET A 29 13.65 17.38 -1.09
C MET A 29 12.83 16.27 -1.76
N ALA A 30 13.46 15.20 -2.24
CA ALA A 30 12.75 14.04 -2.77
C ALA A 30 11.88 13.37 -1.69
N LEU A 31 12.42 13.21 -0.48
CA LEU A 31 11.70 12.66 0.66
C LEU A 31 10.53 13.56 1.09
N ALA A 32 10.73 14.88 1.14
CA ALA A 32 9.67 15.83 1.44
C ALA A 32 8.51 15.75 0.44
N LYS A 33 8.82 15.60 -0.86
CA LYS A 33 7.81 15.40 -1.91
C LYS A 33 7.05 14.08 -1.73
N ALA A 34 7.75 12.99 -1.40
CA ALA A 34 7.12 11.70 -1.12
C ALA A 34 6.17 11.79 0.10
N TYR A 35 6.60 12.44 1.18
CA TYR A 35 5.75 12.67 2.35
C TYR A 35 4.50 13.49 2.03
N GLN A 36 4.62 14.54 1.22
CA GLN A 36 3.45 15.32 0.79
C GLN A 36 2.48 14.50 -0.04
N GLN A 37 2.98 13.66 -0.96
CA GLN A 37 2.14 12.77 -1.76
C GLN A 37 1.42 11.73 -0.88
N LEU A 38 2.12 11.12 0.07
CA LEU A 38 1.53 10.16 1.01
C LEU A 38 0.48 10.82 1.92
N ALA A 39 0.76 12.03 2.42
CA ALA A 39 -0.20 12.77 3.23
C ALA A 39 -1.48 13.11 2.45
N ALA A 40 -1.36 13.49 1.17
CA ALA A 40 -2.50 13.75 0.31
C ALA A 40 -3.32 12.47 0.02
N GLU A 41 -2.65 11.35 -0.27
CA GLU A 41 -3.29 10.04 -0.45
C GLU A 41 -4.05 9.61 0.81
N ASN A 42 -3.42 9.71 1.99
CA ASN A 42 -4.06 9.40 3.27
C ASN A 42 -5.27 10.31 3.56
N ALA A 43 -5.16 11.60 3.26
CA ALA A 43 -6.28 12.54 3.45
C ALA A 43 -7.49 12.19 2.57
N TYR A 44 -7.27 11.60 1.39
CA TYR A 44 -8.32 11.10 0.50
C TYR A 44 -8.90 9.76 0.98
N LEU A 45 -8.05 8.83 1.43
CA LEU A 45 -8.47 7.47 1.81
C LEU A 45 -9.18 7.41 3.17
N ILE A 46 -8.84 8.27 4.13
CA ILE A 46 -9.44 8.25 5.47
C ILE A 46 -10.98 8.44 5.43
N PRO A 47 -11.53 9.48 4.78
CA PRO A 47 -12.98 9.65 4.66
C PRO A 47 -13.64 8.46 3.97
N LYS A 48 -13.01 7.92 2.93
CA LYS A 48 -13.53 6.76 2.21
C LYS A 48 -13.58 5.51 3.07
N ALA A 49 -12.49 5.20 3.78
CA ALA A 49 -12.44 4.08 4.71
C ALA A 49 -13.48 4.23 5.83
N ALA A 50 -13.71 5.45 6.31
CA ALA A 50 -14.77 5.74 7.27
C ALA A 50 -16.17 5.49 6.69
N SER A 51 -16.42 5.88 5.43
CA SER A 51 -17.67 5.56 4.72
C SER A 51 -17.88 4.06 4.56
N GLU A 52 -16.87 3.32 4.10
CA GLU A 52 -16.96 1.86 3.94
C GLU A 52 -17.21 1.14 5.28
N LEU A 53 -16.50 1.55 6.34
CA LEU A 53 -16.71 1.00 7.68
C LEU A 53 -18.11 1.30 8.21
N SER A 54 -18.58 2.54 8.03
CA SER A 54 -19.93 2.94 8.41
C SER A 54 -20.99 2.13 7.66
N ASN A 55 -20.80 1.92 6.34
CA ASN A 55 -21.70 1.13 5.51
C ASN A 55 -21.73 -0.33 5.97
N ALA A 56 -20.56 -0.92 6.27
CA ALA A 56 -20.47 -2.29 6.77
C ALA A 56 -21.22 -2.48 8.10
N TRP A 57 -21.14 -1.51 9.01
CA TRP A 57 -21.90 -1.52 10.26
C TRP A 57 -23.42 -1.39 10.04
N VAL A 58 -23.85 -0.54 9.10
CA VAL A 58 -25.26 -0.42 8.72
C VAL A 58 -25.77 -1.75 8.14
N LEU A 59 -25.03 -2.37 7.24
CA LEU A 59 -25.34 -3.70 6.68
C LEU A 59 -25.45 -4.77 7.78
N HIS A 60 -24.53 -4.76 8.75
CA HIS A 60 -24.60 -5.67 9.90
C HIS A 60 -25.89 -5.46 10.71
N LYS A 61 -26.27 -4.20 10.98
CA LYS A 61 -27.52 -3.87 11.67
C LYS A 61 -28.74 -4.37 10.87
N TYR A 62 -28.70 -4.26 9.54
CA TYR A 62 -29.75 -4.78 8.67
C TYR A 62 -29.90 -6.30 8.78
N LEU A 63 -28.78 -7.02 8.74
CA LEU A 63 -28.75 -8.47 8.90
C LEU A 63 -29.40 -8.91 10.23
N ILE A 64 -29.05 -8.25 11.34
CA ILE A 64 -29.63 -8.56 12.65
C ILE A 64 -31.13 -8.27 12.70
N GLY A 65 -31.59 -7.15 12.12
CA GLY A 65 -33.01 -6.82 12.05
C GLY A 65 -33.82 -7.84 11.23
N ILE A 66 -33.27 -8.30 10.11
CA ILE A 66 -33.86 -9.36 9.28
C ILE A 66 -33.90 -10.69 10.05
N GLN A 67 -32.83 -11.07 10.73
CA GLN A 67 -32.79 -12.29 11.55
C GLN A 67 -33.85 -12.25 12.67
N ALA A 68 -33.97 -11.12 13.37
CA ALA A 68 -35.01 -10.94 14.38
C ALA A 68 -36.42 -11.10 13.78
N ALA A 69 -36.67 -10.50 12.60
CA ALA A 69 -37.94 -10.66 11.91
C ALA A 69 -38.24 -12.12 11.55
N ILE A 70 -37.25 -12.86 11.05
CA ILE A 70 -37.39 -14.31 10.77
C ILE A 70 -37.77 -15.07 12.03
N MET A 71 -37.10 -14.81 13.17
CA MET A 71 -37.45 -15.46 14.44
C MET A 71 -38.88 -15.17 14.89
N TYR A 72 -39.40 -13.96 14.65
CA TYR A 72 -40.81 -13.65 14.93
C TYR A 72 -41.77 -14.34 13.96
N LEU A 73 -41.41 -14.48 12.69
CA LEU A 73 -42.19 -15.23 11.70
C LEU A 73 -42.30 -16.71 12.06
N ASP A 74 -41.20 -17.33 12.49
CA ASP A 74 -41.16 -18.73 12.93
C ASP A 74 -42.08 -18.98 14.14
N ASN A 75 -42.24 -17.96 14.99
CA ASN A 75 -43.16 -17.96 16.13
C ASN A 75 -44.59 -17.52 15.78
N GLY A 76 -44.90 -17.31 14.49
CA GLY A 76 -46.21 -16.86 14.01
C GLY A 76 -46.56 -15.39 14.28
N ASN A 77 -45.64 -14.61 14.87
CA ASN A 77 -45.85 -13.21 15.21
C ASN A 77 -45.49 -12.28 14.04
N LYS A 78 -46.37 -12.26 13.04
CA LYS A 78 -46.19 -11.46 11.80
C LYS A 78 -46.08 -9.96 12.07
N LYS A 79 -46.79 -9.44 13.07
CA LYS A 79 -46.79 -8.00 13.40
C LYS A 79 -45.41 -7.55 13.90
N ALA A 80 -44.83 -8.28 14.86
CA ALA A 80 -43.50 -7.95 15.36
C ALA A 80 -42.43 -8.08 14.27
N ALA A 81 -42.56 -9.09 13.39
CA ALA A 81 -41.66 -9.22 12.24
C ALA A 81 -41.71 -7.99 11.32
N GLN A 82 -42.91 -7.48 11.01
CA GLN A 82 -43.07 -6.26 10.21
C GLN A 82 -42.46 -5.04 10.90
N GLU A 83 -42.69 -4.86 12.20
CA GLU A 83 -42.11 -3.75 12.98
C GLU A 83 -40.58 -3.77 12.93
N TRP A 84 -39.96 -4.95 13.07
CA TRP A 84 -38.51 -5.12 12.94
C TRP A 84 -38.00 -4.80 11.54
N LEU A 85 -38.69 -5.26 10.49
CA LEU A 85 -38.32 -4.94 9.11
C LEU A 85 -38.41 -3.43 8.88
N TYR A 86 -39.56 -2.79 9.11
CA TYR A 86 -39.75 -1.34 8.90
C TYR A 86 -38.79 -0.47 9.73
N GLY A 87 -38.51 -0.84 10.97
CA GLY A 87 -37.54 -0.14 11.82
C GLY A 87 -36.09 -0.24 11.33
N THR A 88 -35.81 -1.23 10.48
CA THR A 88 -34.48 -1.51 9.93
C THR A 88 -34.27 -0.85 8.56
N ILE A 89 -35.31 -0.73 7.71
CA ILE A 89 -35.20 -0.16 6.35
C ILE A 89 -35.06 1.38 6.31
N ALA A 90 -35.31 2.10 7.41
CA ALA A 90 -35.30 3.56 7.47
C ALA A 90 -33.90 4.23 7.44
N GLY A 91 -32.91 3.60 6.79
CA GLY A 91 -31.57 4.19 6.62
C GLY A 91 -31.47 5.07 5.36
N PRO A 92 -30.48 5.97 5.30
CA PRO A 92 -30.28 6.82 4.12
C PRO A 92 -29.81 5.99 2.91
N GLY A 93 -30.40 6.25 1.74
CA GLY A 93 -29.84 5.84 0.44
C GLY A 93 -30.54 4.73 -0.34
N PHE A 94 -31.68 4.20 0.14
CA PHE A 94 -32.51 3.29 -0.66
C PHE A 94 -33.76 4.02 -1.16
N GLU A 95 -33.81 4.27 -2.47
CA GLU A 95 -35.04 4.67 -3.15
C GLU A 95 -35.84 3.40 -3.49
N PHE A 96 -37.01 3.27 -2.86
CA PHE A 96 -37.95 2.22 -3.22
C PHE A 96 -38.86 2.72 -4.34
N PRO A 97 -39.11 1.90 -5.38
CA PRO A 97 -40.15 2.21 -6.34
C PRO A 97 -41.50 2.31 -5.64
N ASP A 98 -42.34 3.27 -6.04
CA ASP A 98 -43.70 3.42 -5.50
C ASP A 98 -44.57 2.19 -5.79
N GLU A 99 -44.39 1.57 -6.96
CA GLU A 99 -45.01 0.30 -7.36
C GLU A 99 -43.98 -0.60 -8.05
N VAL A 100 -44.05 -1.90 -7.77
CA VAL A 100 -43.23 -2.93 -8.41
C VAL A 100 -44.14 -4.02 -8.94
N ASP A 101 -44.22 -4.15 -10.26
CA ASP A 101 -45.08 -5.14 -10.94
C ASP A 101 -44.68 -6.58 -10.63
N ASP A 102 -43.37 -6.84 -10.49
CA ASP A 102 -42.81 -8.14 -10.13
C ASP A 102 -41.71 -7.96 -9.06
N ILE A 103 -42.12 -8.13 -7.80
CA ILE A 103 -41.24 -7.93 -6.64
C ILE A 103 -40.07 -8.92 -6.62
N ASP A 104 -40.28 -10.14 -7.12
CA ASP A 104 -39.26 -11.20 -7.11
C ASP A 104 -38.21 -10.93 -8.19
N ALA A 105 -38.64 -10.49 -9.38
CA ALA A 105 -37.72 -10.07 -10.43
C ALA A 105 -36.92 -8.82 -10.04
N TRP A 106 -37.57 -7.83 -9.42
CA TRP A 106 -36.89 -6.64 -8.91
C TRP A 106 -35.85 -7.02 -7.84
N ALA A 107 -36.22 -7.83 -6.85
CA ALA A 107 -35.30 -8.27 -5.79
C ALA A 107 -34.11 -9.06 -6.37
N THR A 108 -34.38 -9.97 -7.31
CA THR A 108 -33.34 -10.75 -8.01
C THR A 108 -32.38 -9.86 -8.79
N HIS A 109 -32.86 -8.75 -9.37
CA HIS A 109 -32.02 -7.78 -10.04
C HIS A 109 -31.08 -7.06 -9.06
N GLN A 110 -31.59 -6.63 -7.90
CA GLN A 110 -30.79 -5.93 -6.87
C GLN A 110 -29.71 -6.82 -6.24
N MET A 111 -29.91 -8.14 -6.22
CA MET A 111 -28.93 -9.09 -5.68
C MET A 111 -27.76 -9.41 -6.63
N ARG A 112 -27.72 -8.82 -7.83
CA ARG A 112 -26.64 -9.07 -8.79
C ARG A 112 -25.40 -8.24 -8.46
N GLY A 113 -24.23 -8.87 -8.54
CA GLY A 113 -22.95 -8.15 -8.58
C GLY A 113 -22.26 -7.94 -7.23
N SER A 114 -22.18 -8.97 -6.38
CA SER A 114 -21.24 -8.93 -5.25
C SER A 114 -19.80 -8.92 -5.77
N ILE A 115 -18.98 -8.00 -5.25
CA ILE A 115 -17.54 -8.06 -5.48
C ILE A 115 -16.92 -9.08 -4.54
N SER A 116 -16.03 -9.91 -5.05
CA SER A 116 -15.26 -10.84 -4.23
C SER A 116 -14.22 -10.07 -3.39
N HIS A 117 -13.76 -10.66 -2.28
CA HIS A 117 -12.68 -10.07 -1.49
C HIS A 117 -11.41 -9.77 -2.34
N PRO A 118 -10.95 -10.67 -3.24
CA PRO A 118 -9.88 -10.34 -4.17
C PRO A 118 -10.17 -9.11 -5.05
N ARG A 119 -11.39 -9.00 -5.59
CA ARG A 119 -11.76 -7.85 -6.43
C ARG A 119 -11.80 -6.54 -5.63
N ALA A 120 -12.28 -6.60 -4.38
CA ALA A 120 -12.22 -5.44 -3.48
C ALA A 120 -10.77 -5.02 -3.20
N LEU A 121 -9.87 -5.98 -3.00
CA LEU A 121 -8.45 -5.70 -2.78
C LEU A 121 -7.78 -5.05 -4.01
N GLU A 122 -8.12 -5.50 -5.23
CA GLU A 122 -7.65 -4.86 -6.47
C GLU A 122 -8.07 -3.39 -6.55
N ILE A 123 -9.35 -3.10 -6.33
CA ILE A 123 -9.89 -1.74 -6.37
C ILE A 123 -9.20 -0.85 -5.33
N ILE A 124 -9.00 -1.35 -4.10
CA ILE A 124 -8.32 -0.58 -3.04
C ILE A 124 -6.86 -0.29 -3.41
N LYS A 125 -6.15 -1.26 -3.99
CA LYS A 125 -4.75 -1.06 -4.40
C LYS A 125 -4.61 -0.05 -5.53
N GLU A 126 -5.55 0.00 -6.46
CA GLU A 126 -5.58 1.02 -7.53
C GLU A 126 -5.66 2.46 -6.97
N GLU A 127 -6.14 2.62 -5.73
CA GLU A 127 -6.27 3.93 -5.06
C GLU A 127 -5.05 4.33 -4.22
N THR A 128 -4.00 3.51 -4.18
CA THR A 128 -2.77 3.77 -3.43
C THR A 128 -1.50 3.95 -4.29
N PRO A 129 -1.53 4.73 -5.40
CA PRO A 129 -0.40 4.82 -6.32
C PRO A 129 0.84 5.54 -5.74
N ALA A 130 0.68 6.43 -4.75
CA ALA A 130 1.82 7.06 -4.07
C ALA A 130 2.50 6.06 -3.13
N THR A 131 1.73 5.27 -2.39
CA THR A 131 2.27 4.18 -1.58
C THR A 131 3.05 3.18 -2.43
N ASP A 132 2.50 2.73 -3.56
CA ASP A 132 3.18 1.81 -4.48
C ASP A 132 4.51 2.39 -4.98
N ARG A 133 4.51 3.68 -5.36
CA ARG A 133 5.71 4.38 -5.82
C ARG A 133 6.78 4.47 -4.73
N ILE A 134 6.38 4.77 -3.49
CA ILE A 134 7.30 4.87 -2.34
C ILE A 134 7.91 3.50 -2.03
N VAL A 135 7.10 2.45 -1.97
CA VAL A 135 7.57 1.08 -1.73
C VAL A 135 8.53 0.62 -2.82
N ALA A 136 8.23 0.89 -4.09
CA ALA A 136 9.13 0.60 -5.19
C ALA A 136 10.46 1.37 -5.09
N GLY A 137 10.40 2.64 -4.69
CA GLY A 137 11.59 3.48 -4.45
C GLY A 137 12.48 2.94 -3.33
N ILE A 138 11.89 2.54 -2.20
CA ILE A 138 12.62 1.94 -1.07
C ILE A 138 13.32 0.65 -1.51
N LYS A 139 12.60 -0.25 -2.20
CA LYS A 139 13.17 -1.49 -2.72
C LYS A 139 14.35 -1.22 -3.67
N ALA A 140 14.20 -0.26 -4.58
CA ALA A 140 15.28 0.10 -5.50
C ALA A 140 16.51 0.68 -4.78
N ASP A 141 16.31 1.42 -3.68
CA ASP A 141 17.41 1.96 -2.89
C ASP A 141 18.08 0.89 -2.01
N GLU A 142 17.33 -0.08 -1.50
CA GLU A 142 17.86 -1.29 -0.84
C GLU A 142 18.72 -2.11 -1.81
N GLU A 143 18.23 -2.38 -3.03
CA GLU A 143 18.96 -3.08 -4.08
C GLU A 143 20.29 -2.36 -4.41
N LYS A 144 20.28 -1.03 -4.54
CA LYS A 144 21.51 -0.23 -4.74
C LYS A 144 22.45 -0.34 -3.56
N ALA A 145 21.95 -0.36 -2.33
CA ALA A 145 22.78 -0.49 -1.14
C ALA A 145 23.49 -1.86 -1.11
N VAL A 146 22.75 -2.93 -1.42
CA VAL A 146 23.30 -4.30 -1.53
C VAL A 146 24.38 -4.36 -2.61
N LEU A 147 24.13 -3.78 -3.79
CA LEU A 147 25.10 -3.73 -4.88
C LEU A 147 26.39 -2.99 -4.46
N ASN A 148 26.26 -1.83 -3.83
CA ASN A 148 27.42 -1.06 -3.36
C ASN A 148 28.23 -1.81 -2.30
N ASP A 149 27.58 -2.54 -1.41
CA ASP A 149 28.28 -3.36 -0.42
C ASP A 149 28.98 -4.56 -1.05
N LEU A 150 28.38 -5.17 -2.08
CA LEU A 150 29.02 -6.23 -2.86
C LEU A 150 30.28 -5.71 -3.55
N LEU A 151 30.20 -4.54 -4.21
CA LEU A 151 31.35 -3.92 -4.86
C LEU A 151 32.49 -3.66 -3.86
N ARG A 152 32.18 -3.11 -2.69
CA ARG A 152 33.18 -2.91 -1.61
C ARG A 152 33.75 -4.22 -1.06
N HIS A 153 32.97 -5.29 -1.06
CA HIS A 153 33.44 -6.60 -0.64
C HIS A 153 34.41 -7.17 -1.67
N LEU A 154 34.07 -7.07 -2.96
CA LEU A 154 34.93 -7.47 -4.07
C LEU A 154 36.25 -6.70 -4.10
N ASP A 155 36.24 -5.39 -3.83
CA ASP A 155 37.46 -4.57 -3.77
C ASP A 155 38.46 -5.01 -2.68
N LYS A 156 37.99 -5.75 -1.68
CA LYS A 156 38.83 -6.28 -0.59
C LYS A 156 39.42 -7.65 -0.92
N ILE A 157 38.96 -8.30 -1.98
CA ILE A 157 39.47 -9.58 -2.42
C ILE A 157 40.76 -9.32 -3.20
N ASP A 158 41.83 -9.96 -2.76
CA ASP A 158 43.09 -9.94 -3.48
C ASP A 158 43.02 -10.92 -4.66
N ILE A 159 42.55 -10.40 -5.80
CA ILE A 159 42.29 -11.19 -7.01
C ILE A 159 43.59 -11.84 -7.53
N GLU A 160 44.74 -11.20 -7.32
CA GLU A 160 46.04 -11.69 -7.79
C GLU A 160 46.53 -12.92 -7.00
N ASN A 161 46.02 -13.11 -5.78
CA ASN A 161 46.38 -14.21 -4.88
C ASN A 161 45.33 -15.32 -4.80
N LEU A 162 44.30 -15.30 -5.68
CA LEU A 162 43.33 -16.40 -5.75
C LEU A 162 43.99 -17.66 -6.32
N SER A 163 43.75 -18.80 -5.67
CA SER A 163 44.29 -20.10 -6.11
C SER A 163 43.51 -20.65 -7.30
N SER A 164 42.27 -20.20 -7.52
CA SER A 164 41.48 -20.56 -8.70
C SER A 164 40.36 -19.56 -9.02
N PRO A 165 39.90 -19.47 -10.30
CA PRO A 165 38.79 -18.59 -10.68
C PRO A 165 37.45 -18.85 -9.97
N TRP A 166 37.24 -20.06 -9.43
CA TRP A 166 35.99 -20.47 -8.76
C TRP A 166 35.88 -19.93 -7.33
N GLU A 167 36.99 -19.53 -6.71
CA GLU A 167 37.01 -18.95 -5.35
C GLU A 167 36.25 -17.62 -5.31
N LEU A 168 36.43 -16.78 -6.33
CA LEU A 168 35.69 -15.51 -6.45
C LEU A 168 34.17 -15.74 -6.52
N SER A 169 33.73 -16.75 -7.29
CA SER A 169 32.31 -17.10 -7.36
C SER A 169 31.77 -17.59 -6.02
N SER A 170 32.60 -18.28 -5.23
CA SER A 170 32.22 -18.79 -3.91
C SER A 170 32.06 -17.65 -2.90
N GLU A 171 32.96 -16.66 -2.93
CA GLU A 171 32.89 -15.44 -2.10
C GLU A 171 31.63 -14.62 -2.40
N VAL A 172 31.30 -14.41 -3.68
CA VAL A 172 30.08 -13.69 -4.08
C VAL A 172 28.82 -14.41 -3.57
N VAL A 173 28.76 -15.74 -3.73
CA VAL A 173 27.63 -16.54 -3.25
C VAL A 173 27.52 -16.48 -1.72
N ALA A 174 28.65 -16.58 -1.01
CA ALA A 174 28.68 -16.47 0.45
C ALA A 174 28.19 -15.09 0.92
N PHE A 175 28.64 -14.01 0.27
CA PHE A 175 28.19 -12.65 0.55
C PHE A 175 26.68 -12.50 0.37
N VAL A 176 26.15 -12.92 -0.80
CA VAL A 176 24.71 -12.83 -1.11
C VAL A 176 23.87 -13.64 -0.12
N ASN A 177 24.29 -14.87 0.19
CA ASN A 177 23.60 -15.71 1.18
C ASN A 177 23.60 -15.08 2.58
N SER A 178 24.70 -14.45 3.00
CA SER A 178 24.77 -13.73 4.29
C SER A 178 23.83 -12.52 4.37
N ARG A 179 23.51 -11.91 3.22
CA ARG A 179 22.56 -10.79 3.12
C ARG A 179 21.12 -11.30 3.16
N LEU A 180 20.80 -12.33 2.38
CA LEU A 180 19.47 -12.95 2.36
C LEU A 180 19.05 -13.50 3.73
N LEU A 181 19.99 -14.10 4.48
CA LEU A 181 19.73 -14.61 5.83
C LEU A 181 19.44 -13.50 6.86
N ARG A 182 19.97 -12.28 6.66
CA ARG A 182 19.66 -11.12 7.52
C ARG A 182 18.27 -10.56 7.22
N GLU A 183 17.91 -10.42 5.96
CA GLU A 183 16.60 -9.89 5.54
C GLU A 183 15.42 -10.83 5.85
N GLY A 184 15.68 -12.14 5.98
CA GLY A 184 14.68 -13.13 6.40
C GLY A 184 14.41 -13.19 7.91
N ALA A 185 15.27 -12.58 8.74
CA ALA A 185 15.13 -12.58 10.20
C ALA A 185 14.24 -11.44 10.73
N ASP A 186 14.02 -10.39 9.92
CA ASP A 186 13.24 -9.20 10.25
C ASP A 186 11.78 -9.24 9.71
N LYS A 187 11.32 -10.40 9.20
CA LYS A 187 9.95 -10.65 8.73
C LYS A 187 9.23 -11.65 9.62
#